data_AF-E9T083-F1
#
_entry.id   AF-E9T083-F1
#
_cell.length_a   1.000
_cell.length_b   1.000
_cell.length_c   1.000
_cell.angle_alpha   90.00
_cell.angle_beta   90.00
_cell.angle_gamma   90.00
#
_symmetry.space_group_name_H-M   'P 1'
#
loop_
_entity.id
_entity.type
_entity.pdbx_description
1 polymer ?
#
loop_
_entity_poly.entity_id
_entity_poly.type
_entity_poly.pdbx_seq_one_letter_code
_entity_poly.pdbx_strand_id
1 'polypeptide(L)' 'MYRDAAKNIDGRPLEADHSHARSRGGTQADRLLHSECNRSRQDGARDHLRPTLDRGIGDAGGQATRPAAFPWPELP' A
#
# COMPACT_ATOMS: atom_id res chain seq x y z
N MET A 1 -2.53 6.16 12.91
CA MET A 1 -2.44 5.50 11.61
C MET A 1 -1.65 6.36 10.65
N TYR A 2 -2.16 7.42 10.01
CA TYR A 2 -1.27 8.21 9.13
C TYR A 2 -0.09 8.87 9.87
N ARG A 3 -0.35 9.86 10.74
CA ARG A 3 0.71 10.58 11.49
C ARG A 3 1.01 9.99 12.87
N ASP A 4 0.00 9.39 13.48
CA ASP A 4 0.09 8.79 14.81
C ASP A 4 0.65 7.36 14.70
N ALA A 5 1.92 7.22 15.07
CA ALA A 5 2.71 5.99 15.00
C ALA A 5 2.22 4.90 15.95
N ALA A 6 1.65 5.26 17.12
CA ALA A 6 1.20 4.31 18.13
C ALA A 6 0.00 3.47 17.65
N LYS A 7 -0.69 3.94 16.62
CA LYS A 7 -1.82 3.25 15.98
C LYS A 7 -1.40 2.34 14.81
N ASN A 8 -0.11 2.19 14.53
CA ASN A 8 0.42 1.35 13.47
C ASN A 8 1.16 0.15 14.05
N ILE A 9 1.03 -1.01 13.39
CA ILE A 9 1.63 -2.27 13.86
C ILE A 9 3.16 -2.25 13.89
N ASP A 10 3.79 -1.45 13.03
CA ASP A 10 5.24 -1.25 12.94
C ASP A 10 5.75 -0.07 13.79
N GLY A 11 4.88 0.56 14.59
CA GLY A 11 5.24 1.64 15.51
C GLY A 11 5.80 2.90 14.83
N ARG A 12 5.53 3.11 13.54
CA ARG A 12 6.03 4.23 12.72
C ARG A 12 4.87 4.90 11.98
N PRO A 13 4.92 6.21 11.65
CA PRO A 13 3.93 6.83 10.76
C PRO A 13 3.85 6.12 9.41
N LEU A 14 2.69 6.20 8.73
CA LEU A 14 2.61 5.67 7.36
C LEU A 14 3.48 6.50 6.43
N GLU A 15 4.21 5.83 5.54
CA GLU A 15 5.06 6.42 4.53
C GLU A 15 4.28 6.62 3.22
N ALA A 16 4.56 7.71 2.51
CA ALA A 16 3.99 8.00 1.20
C ALA A 16 4.70 7.16 0.12
N ASP A 17 3.98 6.18 -0.41
CA ASP A 17 4.47 5.26 -1.43
C ASP A 17 4.03 5.71 -2.83
N HIS A 18 4.80 5.31 -3.84
CA HIS A 18 4.54 5.63 -5.25
C HIS A 18 4.50 4.32 -6.05
N SER A 19 3.40 4.07 -6.78
CA SER A 19 3.38 2.97 -7.76
C SER A 19 4.45 3.14 -8.84
N HIS A 20 4.66 4.37 -9.29
CA HIS A 20 5.82 4.74 -10.10
C HIS A 20 6.92 5.25 -9.16
N ALA A 21 7.98 4.46 -8.93
CA ALA A 21 9.02 4.83 -7.97
C ALA A 21 9.69 6.17 -8.31
N ARG A 22 10.07 6.95 -7.28
CA ARG A 22 10.78 8.25 -7.47
C ARG A 22 12.08 8.09 -8.25
N SER A 23 12.82 7.02 -7.99
CA SER A 23 14.06 6.67 -8.73
C SER A 23 13.83 6.45 -10.22
N ARG A 24 12.58 6.22 -10.64
CA ARG A 24 12.16 5.99 -12.03
C ARG A 24 11.38 7.17 -12.62
N GLY A 25 11.26 8.30 -11.91
CA GLY A 25 10.56 9.50 -12.39
C GLY A 25 9.18 9.74 -11.76
N GLY A 26 8.77 8.96 -10.77
CA GLY A 26 7.52 9.19 -10.04
C GLY A 26 7.52 10.46 -9.21
N THR A 27 6.44 11.23 -9.32
CA THR A 27 6.29 12.52 -8.62
C THR A 27 5.09 12.56 -7.67
N GLN A 28 4.09 11.71 -7.89
CA GLN A 28 2.87 11.66 -7.10
C GLN A 28 2.81 10.37 -6.30
N ALA A 29 2.64 10.51 -4.98
CA ALA A 29 2.30 9.39 -4.11
C ALA A 29 0.81 9.06 -4.27
N ASP A 30 0.52 7.77 -4.39
CA ASP A 30 -0.83 7.24 -4.64
C ASP A 30 -1.29 6.29 -3.53
N ARG A 31 -0.44 6.04 -2.53
CA ARG A 31 -0.74 5.14 -1.41
C ARG A 31 0.01 5.52 -0.15
N LEU A 32 -0.58 5.19 1.00
CA LEU A 32 0.08 5.21 2.30
C LEU A 32 0.34 3.77 2.75
N LEU A 33 1.58 3.48 3.16
CA LEU A 33 2.00 2.15 3.60
C LEU A 33 2.70 2.19 4.96
N HIS A 34 2.63 1.08 5.69
CA HIS A 34 3.54 0.83 6.82
C HIS A 34 4.99 0.90 6.33
N SER A 35 5.90 1.43 7.15
CA SER A 35 7.32 1.58 6.82
C SER A 35 7.95 0.24 6.44
N GLU A 36 7.64 -0.84 7.16
CA GLU A 36 8.18 -2.17 6.86
C GLU A 36 7.72 -2.68 5.49
N CYS A 37 6.41 -2.57 5.21
CA CYS A 37 5.83 -2.93 3.91
C CYS A 37 6.43 -2.09 2.77
N ASN A 38 6.56 -0.77 2.98
CA ASN A 38 7.12 0.16 1.99
C ASN A 38 8.58 -0.15 1.65
N ARG A 39 9.38 -0.56 2.62
CA ARG A 39 10.79 -0.92 2.38
C ARG A 39 10.93 -2.29 1.71
N SER A 40 10.06 -3.23 2.05
CA SER A 40 10.09 -4.59 1.49
C SER A 40 9.85 -4.63 -0.03
N ARG A 41 9.01 -3.72 -0.56
CA ARG A 41 8.67 -3.66 -1.99
C ARG A 41 9.77 -3.09 -2.89
N GLN A 42 10.78 -2.42 -2.31
CA GLN A 42 11.83 -1.68 -3.02
C GLN A 42 11.25 -0.60 -3.96
N ASP A 43 11.69 -0.55 -5.22
CA ASP A 43 11.16 0.36 -6.24
C ASP A 43 9.85 -0.16 -6.90
N GLY A 44 9.16 -1.07 -6.21
CA GLY A 44 7.99 -1.78 -6.70
C GLY A 44 8.32 -3.13 -7.32
N ALA A 45 9.59 -3.47 -7.55
CA ALA A 45 9.99 -4.78 -8.10
C ALA A 45 9.49 -5.97 -7.27
N ARG A 46 9.30 -5.79 -5.95
CA ARG A 46 8.85 -6.84 -5.02
C ARG A 46 7.39 -6.69 -4.58
N ASP A 47 6.61 -5.81 -5.21
CA ASP A 47 5.20 -5.59 -4.85
C ASP A 47 4.33 -6.85 -5.04
N HIS A 48 4.78 -7.79 -5.90
CA HIS A 48 4.16 -9.11 -6.10
C HIS A 48 4.39 -10.08 -4.92
N LEU A 49 5.36 -9.81 -4.04
CA LEU A 49 5.66 -10.61 -2.85
C LEU A 49 4.91 -10.12 -1.60
N ARG A 50 3.98 -9.17 -1.74
CA ARG A 50 3.28 -8.62 -0.56
C ARG A 50 2.44 -9.72 0.11
N PRO A 51 2.35 -9.75 1.45
CA PRO A 51 1.57 -10.77 2.17
C PRO A 51 0.10 -10.87 1.77
N THR A 52 -0.48 -9.77 1.23
CA THR A 52 -1.87 -9.73 0.75
C THR A 52 -2.11 -10.56 -0.52
N LEU A 53 -1.07 -10.90 -1.27
CA LEU A 53 -1.16 -11.74 -2.48
C LEU A 53 -0.96 -13.23 -2.17
N ASP A 54 -0.31 -13.55 -1.04
CA ASP A 54 0.08 -14.91 -0.65
C ASP A 54 -1.01 -15.66 0.12
N ARG A 55 -1.96 -14.94 0.74
CA ARG A 55 -3.18 -15.57 1.25
C ARG A 55 -4.06 -15.92 0.06
N GLY A 56 -4.20 -17.21 -0.23
CA GLY A 56 -5.19 -17.81 -1.13
C GLY A 56 -6.65 -17.50 -0.76
N ILE A 57 -7.02 -16.22 -0.70
CA ILE A 57 -8.40 -15.76 -0.83
C ILE A 57 -8.70 -15.72 -2.33
N GLY A 58 -8.59 -16.89 -2.96
CA GLY A 58 -8.76 -17.11 -4.39
C GLY A 58 -9.59 -18.35 -4.71
N ASP A 59 -9.76 -19.27 -3.75
CA ASP A 59 -10.45 -20.55 -3.99
C ASP A 59 -11.87 -20.57 -3.43
N ALA A 60 -12.60 -19.46 -3.58
CA ALA A 60 -14.04 -19.43 -3.33
C ALA A 60 -14.79 -18.83 -4.52
N GLY A 61 -14.47 -19.23 -5.75
CA GLY A 61 -15.38 -19.27 -6.91
C GLY A 61 -16.19 -18.00 -7.28
N GLY A 62 -15.91 -16.86 -6.66
CA GLY A 62 -16.65 -15.62 -6.81
C GLY A 62 -15.63 -14.53 -7.06
N GLN A 63 -15.84 -13.78 -8.14
CA GLN A 63 -15.11 -12.55 -8.43
C GLN A 63 -14.97 -11.77 -7.12
N ALA A 64 -13.75 -11.78 -6.55
CA ALA A 64 -13.42 -10.92 -5.43
C ALA A 64 -13.60 -9.50 -5.96
N THR A 65 -14.76 -8.92 -5.68
CA THR A 65 -15.02 -7.52 -5.93
C THR A 65 -13.93 -6.79 -5.19
N ARG A 66 -12.94 -6.29 -5.93
CA ARG A 66 -11.98 -5.35 -5.37
C ARG A 66 -12.84 -4.32 -4.66
N PRO A 67 -12.71 -4.13 -3.33
CA PRO A 67 -13.48 -3.08 -2.68
C PRO A 67 -13.20 -1.82 -3.49
N ALA A 68 -14.28 -1.15 -3.92
CA ALA A 68 -14.16 0.10 -4.65
C ALA A 68 -13.16 0.96 -3.87
N ALA A 69 -12.12 1.43 -4.56
CA ALA A 69 -11.09 2.24 -3.92
C ALA A 69 -11.79 3.30 -3.07
N PHE A 70 -11.41 3.41 -1.80
CA PHE A 70 -11.98 4.42 -0.91
C PHE A 70 -11.88 5.76 -1.65
N PRO A 71 -12.99 6.48 -1.89
CA PRO A 71 -12.91 7.74 -2.60
C PRO A 71 -11.96 8.64 -1.82
N TRP A 72 -10.96 9.17 -2.52
CA TRP A 72 -10.02 10.11 -1.92
C TRP A 72 -10.83 11.33 -1.46
N PRO A 73 -10.65 11.82 -0.21
CA PRO A 73 -11.35 13.02 0.21
C PRO A 73 -10.89 14.15 -0.71
N GLU A 74 -11.84 14.76 -1.42
CA GLU A 74 -11.58 16.01 -2.11
C GLU A 74 -11.27 17.07 -1.04
N LEU A 75 -10.13 17.74 -1.20
CA LEU A 75 -9.76 18.85 -0.31
C LEU A 75 -10.68 20.04 -0.63
N PRO A 76 -11.14 20.79 0.40
CA PRO A 76 -11.94 22.00 0.20
C PRO A 76 -11.17 23.11 -0.50
#